data_AF-A0A5B2W0Q0-F1
#
_entry.id   AF-A0A5B2W0Q0-F1
#
_cell.length_a   1.000
_cell.length_b   1.000
_cell.length_c   1.000
_cell.angle_alpha   90.00
_cell.angle_beta   90.00
_cell.angle_gamma   90.00
#
_symmetry.space_group_name_H-M   'P 1'
#
loop_
_entity.id
_entity.type
_entity.pdbx_description
1 polymer ?
#
loop_
_entity_poly.entity_id
_entity_poly.type
_entity_poly.pdbx_seq_one_letter_code
_entity_poly.pdbx_strand_id
1 'polypeptide(L)'
;MRLKTLLLGGTLLFFAALSSQAQTAHVLKGKLDLKALTSDTAYAWFYTGVNKYQPNDNMLNYIKSNRDKFNIVAIIGTWDAQSRELFPRLYKVMVLAGSPETQMLIFGADEKLDSGAPQDYKIKKVPTFIVMKEGKEIGRITHSVDESVEADLAKILLKSDKKDKGDN
;
A
#
# COMPACT_ATOMS: atom_id res chain seq x y z
N MET A 1 53.83 49.70 -25.00
CA MET A 1 54.01 48.24 -25.18
C MET A 1 53.23 47.56 -24.05
N ARG A 2 52.02 47.03 -24.27
CA ARG A 2 51.69 45.67 -24.77
C ARG A 2 52.31 44.53 -23.94
N LEU A 3 51.47 43.98 -23.04
CA LEU A 3 51.11 42.56 -22.88
C LEU A 3 52.17 41.55 -22.37
N LYS A 4 51.81 40.78 -21.32
CA LYS A 4 51.58 39.30 -21.30
C LYS A 4 51.66 38.71 -19.88
N THR A 5 50.52 38.21 -19.34
CA THR A 5 50.21 36.79 -18.93
C THR A 5 50.94 36.29 -17.66
N LEU A 6 50.44 35.42 -16.77
CA LEU A 6 49.36 34.42 -16.74
C LEU A 6 49.24 33.91 -15.27
N LEU A 7 48.02 33.57 -14.80
CA LEU A 7 47.58 32.37 -14.02
C LEU A 7 48.55 31.65 -13.02
N LEU A 8 48.16 30.99 -11.92
CA LEU A 8 46.92 30.40 -11.41
C LEU A 8 47.22 29.84 -9.99
N GLY A 9 46.19 29.60 -9.17
CA GLY A 9 46.22 28.54 -8.15
C GLY A 9 46.15 29.05 -6.70
N GLY A 10 45.17 28.69 -5.86
CA GLY A 10 44.14 27.68 -6.02
C GLY A 10 42.97 27.99 -5.09
N THR A 11 41.77 27.89 -5.62
CA THR A 11 40.55 27.87 -4.83
C THR A 11 40.32 26.44 -4.33
N LEU A 12 40.29 26.31 -3.01
CA LEU A 12 39.92 25.10 -2.29
C LEU A 12 38.47 24.75 -2.65
N LEU A 13 38.26 23.81 -3.57
CA LEU A 13 36.94 23.21 -3.80
C LEU A 13 36.74 22.09 -2.78
N PHE A 14 36.14 22.43 -1.63
CA PHE A 14 35.52 21.45 -0.75
C PHE A 14 34.29 20.88 -1.47
N PHE A 15 34.50 19.82 -2.26
CA PHE A 15 33.41 18.95 -2.70
C PHE A 15 32.95 18.15 -1.48
N ALA A 16 31.96 18.67 -0.76
CA ALA A 16 31.14 17.84 0.12
C ALA A 16 30.35 16.89 -0.78
N ALA A 17 30.86 15.67 -0.95
CA ALA A 17 30.07 14.59 -1.50
C ALA A 17 28.88 14.38 -0.56
N LEU A 18 27.69 14.84 -0.98
CA LEU A 18 26.44 14.34 -0.41
C LEU A 18 26.35 12.88 -0.82
N SER A 19 26.90 12.00 0.00
CA SER A 19 26.51 10.60 0.02
C SER A 19 25.03 10.57 0.36
N SER A 20 24.19 10.41 -0.66
CA SER A 20 22.81 9.92 -0.50
C SER A 20 22.91 8.53 0.12
N GLN A 21 22.97 8.46 1.45
CA GLN A 21 22.63 7.24 2.14
C GLN A 21 21.14 7.07 1.93
N ALA A 22 20.77 6.25 0.93
CA ALA A 22 19.44 5.69 0.88
C ALA A 22 19.25 4.93 2.20
N GLN A 23 18.57 5.56 3.15
CA GLN A 23 18.18 4.95 4.41
C GLN A 23 17.44 3.67 4.05
N THR A 24 18.05 2.52 4.29
CA THR A 24 17.46 1.23 3.96
C THR A 24 16.17 1.12 4.76
N ALA A 25 15.03 1.18 4.07
CA ALA A 25 13.73 1.07 4.71
C ALA A 25 13.68 -0.23 5.52
N HIS A 26 13.38 -0.09 6.81
CA HIS A 26 13.31 -1.25 7.69
C HIS A 26 12.12 -2.14 7.28
N VAL A 27 12.32 -3.45 7.35
CA VAL A 27 11.26 -4.43 7.11
C VAL A 27 10.30 -4.36 8.30
N LEU A 28 9.05 -3.95 8.04
CA LEU A 28 8.01 -3.91 9.08
C LEU A 28 7.35 -5.27 9.20
N LYS A 29 7.16 -5.71 10.45
CA LYS A 29 6.58 -7.02 10.78
C LYS A 29 5.54 -6.90 11.88
N GLY A 30 4.52 -7.77 11.84
CA GLY A 30 3.47 -7.80 12.85
C GLY A 30 2.32 -6.86 12.53
N LYS A 31 1.39 -6.70 13.47
CA LYS A 31 0.30 -5.75 13.35
C LYS A 31 0.85 -4.32 13.27
N LEU A 32 0.43 -3.57 12.26
CA LEU A 32 0.92 -2.21 12.02
C LEU A 32 -0.15 -1.17 12.34
N ASP A 33 0.26 -0.09 12.99
CA ASP A 33 -0.44 1.20 12.94
C ASP A 33 0.00 1.91 11.64
N LEU A 34 -0.95 2.51 10.93
CA LEU A 34 -0.68 3.28 9.73
C LEU A 34 0.37 4.38 9.97
N LYS A 35 0.46 4.92 11.18
CA LYS A 35 1.49 5.90 11.58
C LYS A 35 2.91 5.41 11.30
N ALA A 36 3.17 4.10 11.35
CA ALA A 36 4.47 3.52 11.02
C ALA A 36 4.88 3.78 9.56
N LEU A 37 3.90 3.89 8.64
CA LEU A 37 4.13 4.16 7.22
C LEU A 37 4.12 5.65 6.86
N THR A 38 3.73 6.52 7.78
CA THR A 38 3.64 7.97 7.55
C THR A 38 4.67 8.79 8.31
N SER A 39 5.27 8.24 9.37
CA SER A 39 6.21 8.96 10.25
C SER A 39 7.67 8.88 9.82
N ASP A 40 8.01 7.94 8.93
CA ASP A 40 9.38 7.69 8.48
C ASP A 40 9.49 7.90 6.96
N THR A 41 10.49 8.70 6.55
CA THR A 41 10.74 9.05 5.15
C THR A 41 11.13 7.84 4.30
N ALA A 42 11.60 6.76 4.92
CA ALA A 42 11.86 5.49 4.26
C ALA A 42 10.59 4.88 3.62
N TYR A 43 9.40 5.28 4.07
CA TYR A 43 8.11 4.87 3.52
C TYR A 43 7.41 5.96 2.70
N ALA A 44 8.13 6.97 2.19
CA ALA A 44 7.56 8.05 1.39
C ALA A 44 6.72 7.57 0.19
N TRP A 45 7.02 6.38 -0.36
CA TRP A 45 6.24 5.71 -1.39
C TRP A 45 4.76 5.55 -1.02
N PHE A 46 4.44 5.39 0.27
CA PHE A 46 3.07 5.24 0.73
C PHE A 46 2.28 6.52 0.52
N TYR A 47 2.78 7.65 1.04
CA TYR A 47 2.13 8.95 0.88
C TYR A 47 2.04 9.36 -0.59
N THR A 48 3.13 9.19 -1.36
CA THR A 48 3.13 9.47 -2.79
C THR A 48 2.11 8.62 -3.54
N GLY A 49 2.04 7.32 -3.25
CA GLY A 49 1.11 6.38 -3.88
C GLY A 49 -0.36 6.74 -3.59
N VAL A 50 -0.69 7.06 -2.33
CA VAL A 50 -2.05 7.47 -1.93
C VAL A 50 -2.48 8.73 -2.67
N ASN A 51 -1.61 9.75 -2.74
CA ASN A 51 -1.98 11.03 -3.34
C ASN A 51 -2.03 11.01 -4.87
N LYS A 52 -1.22 10.18 -5.51
CA LYS A 52 -1.21 10.05 -6.97
C LYS A 52 -2.40 9.23 -7.47
N TYR A 53 -2.94 8.32 -6.67
CA TYR A 53 -3.97 7.41 -7.12
C TYR A 53 -5.34 8.07 -7.23
N GLN A 54 -5.99 7.86 -8.38
CA GLN A 54 -7.36 8.26 -8.66
C GLN A 54 -8.13 6.99 -9.06
N PRO A 55 -9.02 6.48 -8.20
CA PRO A 55 -9.80 5.28 -8.51
C PRO A 55 -10.89 5.57 -9.54
N ASN A 56 -11.39 4.52 -10.19
CA ASN A 56 -12.58 4.62 -11.03
C ASN A 56 -13.83 5.00 -10.19
N ASP A 57 -14.51 6.08 -10.56
CA ASP A 57 -15.65 6.62 -9.82
C ASP A 57 -16.83 5.64 -9.70
N ASN A 58 -17.11 4.87 -10.76
CA ASN A 58 -18.22 3.91 -10.74
C ASN A 58 -17.96 2.79 -9.73
N MET A 59 -16.75 2.25 -9.71
CA MET A 59 -16.36 1.22 -8.75
C MET A 59 -16.31 1.79 -7.33
N LEU A 60 -15.76 2.99 -7.16
CA LEU A 60 -15.72 3.69 -5.87
C LEU A 60 -17.12 3.90 -5.29
N ASN A 61 -18.08 4.35 -6.11
CA ASN A 61 -19.46 4.57 -5.66
C ASN A 61 -20.15 3.27 -5.22
N TYR A 62 -19.89 2.17 -5.92
CA TYR A 62 -20.41 0.86 -5.51
C TYR A 62 -19.78 0.40 -4.18
N ILE A 63 -18.47 0.55 -4.01
CA ILE A 63 -17.78 0.23 -2.75
C ILE A 63 -18.32 1.08 -1.60
N LYS A 64 -18.49 2.39 -1.83
CA LYS A 64 -19.05 3.33 -0.85
C LYS A 64 -20.46 2.92 -0.40
N SER A 65 -21.29 2.47 -1.32
CA SER A 65 -22.66 1.99 -1.03
C SER A 65 -22.69 0.69 -0.21
N ASN A 66 -21.57 -0.02 -0.13
CA ASN A 66 -21.43 -1.27 0.62
C ASN A 66 -20.45 -1.16 1.79
N ARG A 67 -20.00 0.06 2.12
CA ARG A 67 -18.87 0.31 3.01
C ARG A 67 -19.00 -0.37 4.38
N ASP A 68 -20.20 -0.38 4.93
CA ASP A 68 -20.47 -0.90 6.29
C ASP A 68 -20.62 -2.42 6.34
N LYS A 69 -20.60 -3.09 5.18
CA LYS A 69 -20.85 -4.54 5.09
C LYS A 69 -19.57 -5.37 5.12
N PHE A 70 -18.39 -4.74 5.04
CA PHE A 70 -17.14 -5.47 4.95
C PHE A 70 -15.98 -4.81 5.71
N ASN A 71 -14.98 -5.62 6.02
CA ASN A 71 -13.69 -5.23 6.55
C ASN A 71 -12.58 -5.79 5.67
N ILE A 72 -11.40 -5.19 5.75
CA ILE A 72 -10.20 -5.63 5.04
C ILE A 72 -9.15 -6.09 6.05
N VAL A 73 -8.55 -7.24 5.79
CA VAL A 73 -7.26 -7.60 6.40
C VAL A 73 -6.18 -7.46 5.34
N ALA A 74 -5.25 -6.54 5.53
CA ALA A 74 -4.16 -6.27 4.60
C ALA A 74 -2.85 -6.85 5.15
N ILE A 75 -2.23 -7.75 4.40
CA ILE A 75 -0.91 -8.30 4.68
C ILE A 75 0.03 -7.79 3.59
N ILE A 76 1.03 -7.01 3.98
CA ILE A 76 1.93 -6.28 3.07
C ILE A 76 3.39 -6.55 3.42
N GLY A 77 4.28 -6.51 2.43
CA GLY A 77 5.72 -6.44 2.66
C GLY A 77 6.23 -5.05 2.35
N THR A 78 6.83 -4.32 3.31
CA THR A 78 7.37 -2.97 3.03
C THR A 78 8.57 -3.00 2.06
N TRP A 79 9.22 -4.15 1.94
CA TRP A 79 10.31 -4.44 1.00
C TRP A 79 9.81 -4.83 -0.40
N ASP A 80 8.55 -5.26 -0.53
CA ASP A 80 7.99 -5.81 -1.76
C ASP A 80 7.48 -4.70 -2.70
N ALA A 81 7.81 -4.79 -3.99
CA ALA A 81 7.42 -3.77 -4.97
C ALA A 81 5.90 -3.71 -5.19
N GLN A 82 5.23 -4.86 -5.31
CA GLN A 82 3.79 -4.91 -5.52
C GLN A 82 3.02 -4.40 -4.30
N SER A 83 3.51 -4.69 -3.10
CA SER A 83 2.94 -4.17 -1.86
C SER A 83 3.03 -2.64 -1.82
N ARG A 84 4.20 -2.08 -2.18
CA ARG A 84 4.42 -0.63 -2.28
C ARG A 84 3.57 0.03 -3.37
N GLU A 85 3.15 -0.71 -4.38
CA GLU A 85 2.26 -0.22 -5.44
C GLU A 85 0.78 -0.31 -5.04
N LEU A 86 0.31 -1.48 -4.62
CA LEU A 86 -1.11 -1.77 -4.48
C LEU A 86 -1.71 -1.31 -3.15
N PHE A 87 -0.94 -1.36 -2.06
CA PHE A 87 -1.45 -0.98 -0.74
C PHE A 87 -1.85 0.51 -0.65
N PRO A 88 -1.04 1.48 -1.14
CA PRO A 88 -1.45 2.88 -1.18
C PRO A 88 -2.73 3.11 -2.00
N ARG A 89 -2.90 2.38 -3.10
CA ARG A 89 -4.10 2.47 -3.97
C ARG A 89 -5.33 1.97 -3.23
N LEU A 90 -5.25 0.80 -2.62
CA LEU A 90 -6.33 0.26 -1.79
C LEU A 90 -6.67 1.23 -0.66
N TYR A 91 -5.66 1.74 0.04
CA TYR A 91 -5.86 2.67 1.14
C TYR A 91 -6.60 3.93 0.67
N LYS A 92 -6.22 4.51 -0.47
CA LYS A 92 -6.92 5.65 -1.08
C LYS A 92 -8.39 5.35 -1.37
N VAL A 93 -8.70 4.19 -1.94
CA VAL A 93 -10.08 3.74 -2.18
C VAL A 93 -10.87 3.68 -0.86
N MET A 94 -10.29 3.06 0.17
CA MET A 94 -10.95 2.90 1.47
C MET A 94 -11.17 4.24 2.19
N VAL A 95 -10.25 5.20 2.06
CA VAL A 95 -10.43 6.58 2.54
C VAL A 95 -11.61 7.24 1.86
N LEU A 96 -11.64 7.24 0.52
CA LEU A 96 -12.70 7.89 -0.26
C LEU A 96 -14.07 7.22 -0.08
N ALA A 97 -14.09 5.92 0.25
CA ALA A 97 -15.32 5.16 0.47
C ALA A 97 -15.93 5.35 1.87
N GLY A 98 -15.25 5.97 2.84
CA GLY A 98 -15.85 6.33 4.13
C GLY A 98 -15.13 5.84 5.38
N SER A 99 -13.85 6.20 5.54
CA SER A 99 -12.98 5.98 6.72
C SER A 99 -12.36 4.57 6.86
N PRO A 100 -11.04 4.40 6.72
CA PRO A 100 -10.37 3.10 6.73
C PRO A 100 -9.99 2.60 8.13
N GLU A 101 -9.86 3.47 9.13
CA GLU A 101 -9.18 3.16 10.40
C GLU A 101 -9.89 2.08 11.23
N THR A 102 -11.22 2.01 11.17
CA THR A 102 -12.01 1.04 11.94
C THR A 102 -12.24 -0.27 11.19
N GLN A 103 -11.98 -0.32 9.88
CA GLN A 103 -12.36 -1.45 9.03
C GLN A 103 -11.19 -2.05 8.25
N MET A 104 -9.96 -1.60 8.54
CA MET A 104 -8.76 -2.25 8.07
C MET A 104 -7.89 -2.74 9.22
N LEU A 105 -7.47 -4.00 9.14
CA LEU A 105 -6.44 -4.56 9.99
C LEU A 105 -5.19 -4.80 9.13
N ILE A 106 -4.08 -4.17 9.48
CA ILE A 106 -2.86 -4.19 8.66
C ILE A 106 -1.77 -5.01 9.37
N PHE A 107 -1.11 -5.89 8.63
CA PHE A 107 0.07 -6.64 9.06
C PHE A 107 1.23 -6.44 8.08
N GLY A 108 2.42 -6.21 8.61
CA GLY A 108 3.68 -6.29 7.88
C GLY A 108 4.22 -7.71 7.89
N ALA A 109 4.76 -8.18 6.77
CA ALA A 109 5.44 -9.46 6.65
C ALA A 109 6.92 -9.26 6.29
N ASP A 110 7.79 -10.07 6.88
CA ASP A 110 9.20 -10.15 6.47
C ASP A 110 9.38 -10.93 5.15
N GLU A 111 10.63 -11.04 4.66
CA GLU A 111 10.95 -11.75 3.41
C GLU A 111 10.63 -13.25 3.47
N LYS A 112 10.44 -13.81 4.66
CA LYS A 112 10.00 -15.20 4.87
C LYS A 112 8.48 -15.33 4.97
N LEU A 113 7.75 -14.24 4.73
CA LEU A 113 6.29 -14.11 4.85
C LEU A 113 5.77 -14.30 6.28
N ASP A 114 6.63 -14.17 7.29
CA ASP A 114 6.18 -14.16 8.68
C ASP A 114 5.65 -12.76 9.02
N SER A 115 4.35 -12.71 9.29
CA SER A 115 3.61 -11.46 9.55
C SER A 115 3.01 -11.38 10.95
N GLY A 116 3.08 -12.45 11.74
CA GLY A 116 2.32 -12.56 12.99
C GLY A 116 0.78 -12.51 12.83
N ALA A 117 0.27 -12.53 11.60
CA ALA A 117 -1.16 -12.62 11.35
C ALA A 117 -1.68 -14.04 11.66
N PRO A 118 -2.97 -14.21 12.00
CA PRO A 118 -3.59 -15.52 12.19
C PRO A 118 -3.28 -16.49 11.04
N GLN A 119 -2.85 -17.71 11.37
CA GLN A 119 -2.48 -18.74 10.38
C GLN A 119 -3.65 -19.10 9.44
N ASP A 120 -4.89 -18.96 9.92
CA ASP A 120 -6.11 -19.22 9.15
C ASP A 120 -6.28 -18.29 7.94
N TYR A 121 -5.57 -17.16 7.89
CA TYR A 121 -5.53 -16.30 6.71
C TYR A 121 -4.76 -16.91 5.53
N LYS A 122 -3.95 -17.96 5.77
CA LYS A 122 -3.28 -18.78 4.74
C LYS A 122 -2.52 -17.93 3.73
N ILE A 123 -1.64 -17.06 4.24
CA ILE A 123 -0.83 -16.14 3.41
C ILE A 123 0.24 -16.94 2.66
N LYS A 124 0.29 -16.75 1.34
CA LYS A 124 1.29 -17.39 0.45
C LYS A 124 2.18 -16.41 -0.28
N LYS A 125 1.78 -15.14 -0.33
CA LYS A 125 2.46 -14.05 -1.02
C LYS A 125 1.97 -12.70 -0.51
N VAL A 126 2.80 -11.68 -0.65
CA VAL A 126 2.42 -10.28 -0.43
C VAL A 126 2.33 -9.52 -1.77
N PRO A 127 1.49 -8.47 -1.84
CA PRO A 127 0.43 -8.16 -0.88
C PRO A 127 -0.71 -9.20 -0.95
N THR A 128 -1.44 -9.36 0.15
CA THR A 128 -2.74 -10.06 0.19
C THR A 128 -3.74 -9.19 0.94
N PHE A 129 -4.86 -8.85 0.30
CA PHE A 129 -5.96 -8.10 0.88
C PHE A 129 -7.18 -8.99 0.98
N ILE A 130 -7.52 -9.40 2.19
CA ILE A 130 -8.64 -10.30 2.47
C ILE A 130 -9.89 -9.48 2.74
N VAL A 131 -10.97 -9.76 2.01
CA VAL A 131 -12.26 -9.10 2.16
C VAL A 131 -13.15 -9.95 3.05
N MET A 132 -13.52 -9.38 4.20
CA MET A 132 -14.29 -10.05 5.24
C MET A 132 -15.71 -9.46 5.30
N LYS A 133 -16.75 -10.29 5.24
CA LYS A 133 -18.16 -9.92 5.45
C LYS A 133 -18.72 -10.83 6.54
N GLU A 134 -19.33 -10.24 7.58
CA GLU A 134 -19.91 -10.99 8.71
C GLU A 134 -18.94 -12.01 9.35
N GLY A 135 -17.66 -11.62 9.49
CA GLY A 135 -16.62 -12.48 10.07
C GLY A 135 -16.11 -13.59 9.15
N LYS A 136 -16.61 -13.71 7.92
CA LYS A 136 -16.17 -14.71 6.93
C LYS A 136 -15.43 -14.05 5.78
N GLU A 137 -14.43 -14.74 5.25
CA GLU A 137 -13.78 -14.33 4.01
C GLU A 137 -14.70 -14.57 2.82
N ILE A 138 -14.96 -13.52 2.04
CA ILE A 138 -15.75 -13.59 0.80
C ILE A 138 -14.88 -13.49 -0.46
N GLY A 139 -13.61 -13.13 -0.30
CA GLY A 139 -12.62 -13.08 -1.37
C GLY A 139 -11.33 -12.42 -0.91
N ARG A 140 -10.33 -12.43 -1.79
CA ARG A 140 -9.06 -11.73 -1.56
C ARG A 140 -8.47 -11.20 -2.87
N ILE A 141 -7.79 -10.07 -2.79
CA ILE A 141 -6.94 -9.52 -3.84
C ILE A 141 -5.50 -9.89 -3.48
N THR A 142 -4.68 -10.27 -4.46
CA THR A 142 -3.29 -10.67 -4.19
C THR A 142 -2.31 -9.85 -5.04
N HIS A 143 -1.09 -10.35 -5.26
CA HIS A 143 0.04 -9.70 -5.94
C HIS A 143 -0.23 -8.99 -7.30
N SER A 144 -1.38 -9.22 -7.92
CA SER A 144 -1.82 -8.54 -9.15
C SER A 144 -3.31 -8.22 -9.07
N VAL A 145 -3.72 -7.20 -9.83
CA VAL A 145 -5.11 -6.83 -10.08
C VAL A 145 -5.44 -7.06 -11.55
N ASP A 146 -6.67 -7.45 -11.86
CA ASP A 146 -7.08 -7.67 -13.27
C ASP A 146 -7.20 -6.33 -14.03
N GLU A 147 -7.83 -5.35 -13.40
CA GLU A 147 -8.04 -4.00 -13.94
C GLU A 147 -7.50 -2.94 -12.98
N SER A 148 -8.05 -2.90 -11.77
CA SER A 148 -7.63 -2.02 -10.70
C SER A 148 -8.02 -2.59 -9.34
N VAL A 149 -7.50 -2.01 -8.26
CA VAL A 149 -7.78 -2.53 -6.92
C VAL A 149 -9.23 -2.34 -6.50
N GLU A 150 -9.87 -1.24 -6.90
CA GLU A 150 -11.30 -1.00 -6.68
C GLU A 150 -12.18 -1.87 -7.58
N ALA A 151 -11.77 -2.16 -8.82
CA ALA A 151 -12.52 -3.05 -9.70
C ALA A 151 -12.57 -4.48 -9.12
N ASP A 152 -11.43 -5.00 -8.67
CA ASP A 152 -11.36 -6.32 -8.04
C ASP A 152 -12.14 -6.36 -6.71
N LEU A 153 -12.04 -5.31 -5.90
CA LEU A 153 -12.81 -5.20 -4.65
C LEU A 153 -14.32 -5.17 -4.95
N ALA A 154 -14.77 -4.37 -5.92
CA ALA A 154 -16.17 -4.30 -6.33
C ALA A 154 -16.66 -5.65 -6.86
N LYS A 155 -15.86 -6.37 -7.64
CA LYS A 155 -16.16 -7.70 -8.17
C LYS A 155 -16.36 -8.72 -7.05
N ILE A 156 -15.52 -8.71 -6.01
CA ILE A 156 -15.67 -9.57 -4.82
C ILE A 156 -17.00 -9.28 -4.12
N LEU A 157 -17.29 -8.01 -3.86
CA LEU A 157 -18.53 -7.58 -3.20
C LEU A 157 -19.78 -7.96 -4.02
N LEU A 158 -19.78 -7.71 -5.33
CA LEU A 158 -20.87 -8.09 -6.24
C LEU A 158 -21.12 -9.60 -6.26
N LYS A 159 -20.05 -10.41 -6.25
CA LYS A 159 -20.17 -11.87 -6.22
C LYS A 159 -20.77 -12.34 -4.90
N SER A 160 -20.36 -11.74 -3.78
CA SER A 160 -20.95 -12.05 -2.47
C SER A 160 -22.44 -11.72 -2.44
N ASP A 161 -22.83 -10.53 -2.88
CA ASP A 161 -24.24 -10.10 -2.86
C ASP A 161 -25.14 -10.96 -3.76
N LYS A 162 -24.61 -11.48 -4.88
CA LYS A 162 -25.34 -12.43 -5.74
C LYS A 162 -25.53 -13.78 -5.07
N LYS A 163 -24.52 -14.27 -4.34
CA LYS A 163 -24.63 -15.52 -3.59
C LYS A 163 -25.70 -15.41 -2.51
N ASP A 164 -25.69 -14.32 -1.75
CA ASP A 164 -26.66 -14.07 -0.68
C ASP A 164 -28.12 -14.01 -1.20
N LYS A 165 -28.33 -13.59 -2.46
CA LYS A 165 -29.66 -13.55 -3.11
C LYS A 165 -30.11 -14.88 -3.71
N GLY A 166 -29.19 -15.79 -4.01
CA GLY A 166 -29.52 -17.11 -4.57
C GLY A 166 -29.77 -18.17 -3.50
N ASP A 167 -29.28 -17.94 -2.29
CA ASP A 167 -29.45 -18.82 -1.12
C ASP A 167 -30.72 -18.48 -0.30
N ASN A 168 -31.53 -17.51 -0.74
CA ASN A 168 -32.73 -16.98 -0.08
C ASN A 168 -33.96 -17.13 -0.99
#